data_AF-A0A1V3I9J4-F1
#
_entry.id   AF-A0A1V3I9J4-F1
#
_cell.length_a   1.000
_cell.length_b   1.000
_cell.length_c   1.000
_cell.angle_alpha   90.00
_cell.angle_beta   90.00
_cell.angle_gamma   90.00
#
_symmetry.space_group_name_H-M   'P 1'
#
loop_
_entity.id
_entity.type
_entity.pdbx_description
1 polymer ?
#
loop_
_entity_poly.entity_id
_entity_poly.type
_entity_poly.pdbx_seq_one_letter_code
_entity_poly.pdbx_strand_id
1 'polypeptide(L)'
;MKPYFRTLILFPLILQGLATALFWFLGWDLEPVPFYRYLTVAFFLATIPAFLIAFVATTFRYVRHNIVSIVLCSSLISFFYCNIASYFYLFMMNETEASIWEWVIQDGLVLGLLGMCGMVFYSLFVLPFLLPKTKS
;
A
#
# COMPACT_ATOMS: atom_id res chain seq x y z
N MET A 1 -5.52 11.56 -21.16
CA MET A 1 -4.69 11.77 -19.94
C MET A 1 -5.49 12.26 -18.72
N LYS A 2 -6.50 13.14 -18.84
CA LYS A 2 -7.28 13.63 -17.68
C LYS A 2 -8.04 12.58 -16.83
N PRO A 3 -8.61 11.47 -17.34
CA PRO A 3 -9.44 10.60 -16.51
C PRO A 3 -8.66 9.84 -15.43
N TYR A 4 -7.43 9.43 -15.73
CA TYR A 4 -6.61 8.61 -14.82
C TYR A 4 -5.72 9.42 -13.87
N PHE A 5 -5.46 10.70 -14.18
CA PHE A 5 -4.65 11.57 -13.32
C PHE A 5 -5.27 11.75 -11.93
N ARG A 6 -6.61 11.79 -11.87
CA ARG A 6 -7.33 11.82 -10.59
C ARG A 6 -7.11 10.54 -9.80
N THR A 7 -7.12 9.38 -10.46
CA THR A 7 -6.83 8.07 -9.84
C THR A 7 -5.42 8.04 -9.26
N LEU A 8 -4.42 8.50 -10.02
CA LEU A 8 -3.02 8.53 -9.59
C LEU A 8 -2.75 9.36 -8.33
N ILE A 9 -3.54 10.41 -8.11
CA ILE A 9 -3.37 11.30 -6.96
C ILE A 9 -4.30 10.92 -5.81
N LEU A 10 -5.60 10.78 -6.09
CA LEU A 10 -6.60 10.56 -5.04
C LEU A 10 -6.46 9.20 -4.38
N PHE A 11 -6.16 8.15 -5.15
CA PHE A 11 -6.05 6.79 -4.62
C PHE A 11 -4.95 6.65 -3.55
N PRO A 12 -3.69 7.08 -3.78
CA PRO A 12 -2.68 7.05 -2.72
C PRO A 12 -2.96 8.07 -1.61
N LEU A 13 -3.51 9.26 -1.93
CA LEU A 13 -3.75 10.30 -0.94
C LEU A 13 -4.83 9.92 0.09
N ILE A 14 -5.91 9.27 -0.35
CA ILE A 14 -6.95 8.77 0.55
C ILE A 14 -6.35 7.74 1.51
N LEU A 15 -5.54 6.82 1.00
CA LEU A 15 -4.92 5.79 1.83
C LEU A 15 -3.89 6.38 2.80
N GLN A 16 -3.10 7.38 2.38
CA GLN A 16 -2.20 8.12 3.27
C GLN A 16 -2.96 8.63 4.50
N GLY A 17 -4.08 9.33 4.27
CA GLY A 17 -4.89 9.91 5.36
C GLY A 17 -5.45 8.83 6.28
N LEU A 18 -6.05 7.78 5.71
CA LEU A 18 -6.62 6.68 6.47
C LEU A 18 -5.57 5.91 7.28
N ALA A 19 -4.44 5.57 6.68
CA ALA A 19 -3.37 4.84 7.35
C ALA A 19 -2.70 5.69 8.44
N THR A 20 -2.50 6.99 8.20
CA THR A 20 -1.95 7.90 9.22
C THR A 20 -2.88 8.00 10.42
N ALA A 21 -4.19 8.17 10.17
CA ALA A 21 -5.20 8.22 11.23
C ALA A 21 -5.26 6.90 12.01
N LEU A 22 -5.20 5.76 11.31
CA LEU A 22 -5.18 4.44 11.93
C LEU A 22 -3.95 4.25 12.83
N PHE A 23 -2.75 4.58 12.33
CA PHE A 23 -1.52 4.46 13.13
C PHE A 23 -1.50 5.39 14.33
N TRP A 24 -2.03 6.60 14.19
CA TRP A 24 -2.19 7.51 15.33
C TRP A 24 -3.17 6.94 16.35
N PHE A 25 -4.33 6.43 15.92
CA PHE A 25 -5.31 5.85 16.82
C PHE A 25 -4.76 4.62 17.57
N LEU A 26 -4.06 3.72 16.87
CA LEU A 26 -3.40 2.56 17.48
C LEU A 26 -2.23 2.97 18.39
N GLY A 27 -1.59 4.10 18.09
CA GLY A 27 -0.50 4.68 18.85
C GLY A 27 -0.93 5.54 20.04
N TRP A 28 -2.24 5.67 20.30
CA TRP A 28 -2.77 6.65 21.25
C TRP A 28 -2.36 6.39 22.71
N ASP A 29 -2.28 5.11 23.09
CA ASP A 29 -1.93 4.68 24.45
C ASP A 29 -0.42 4.41 24.62
N LEU A 30 0.37 4.58 23.56
CA LEU A 30 1.83 4.42 23.59
C LEU A 30 2.52 5.72 24.02
N GLU A 31 3.82 5.63 24.32
CA GLU A 31 4.66 6.81 24.60
C GLU A 31 4.47 7.89 23.52
N PRO A 32 4.60 9.19 23.86
CA PRO A 32 4.31 10.29 22.94
C PRO A 32 5.25 10.24 21.72
N VAL A 33 4.77 9.60 20.65
CA VAL A 33 5.46 9.56 19.36
C VAL A 33 5.06 10.80 18.55
N PRO A 34 6.02 11.54 17.99
CA PRO A 34 5.72 12.68 17.14
C PRO A 34 4.83 12.31 15.95
N PHE A 35 3.80 13.11 15.68
CA PHE A 35 2.83 12.83 14.61
C PHE A 35 3.46 12.58 13.24
N TYR A 36 4.56 13.28 12.92
CA TYR A 36 5.26 13.12 11.65
C TYR A 36 5.76 11.68 11.43
N ARG A 37 6.01 10.90 12.48
CA ARG A 37 6.44 9.50 12.36
C ARG A 37 5.32 8.64 11.78
N TYR A 38 4.07 8.82 12.24
CA TYR A 38 2.92 8.10 11.67
C TYR A 38 2.70 8.47 10.20
N LEU A 39 2.87 9.75 9.86
CA LEU A 39 2.76 10.24 8.49
C LEU A 39 3.82 9.61 7.58
N THR A 40 5.07 9.56 8.03
CA THR A 40 6.18 8.93 7.31
C THR A 40 5.97 7.42 7.14
N VAL A 41 5.57 6.71 8.20
CA VAL A 41 5.33 5.26 8.12
C VAL A 41 4.17 4.95 7.17
N ALA A 42 3.07 5.70 7.24
CA ALA A 42 1.95 5.58 6.30
C ALA A 42 2.37 5.87 4.85
N PHE A 43 3.26 6.85 4.65
CA PHE A 43 3.77 7.18 3.32
C PHE A 43 4.53 6.02 2.68
N PHE A 44 5.46 5.42 3.44
CA PHE A 44 6.22 4.29 2.92
C PHE A 44 5.37 3.04 2.79
N LEU A 45 4.64 2.63 3.83
CA LEU A 45 3.97 1.33 3.86
C LEU A 45 2.64 1.27 3.11
N ALA A 46 1.97 2.40 2.89
CA ALA A 46 0.64 2.42 2.29
C ALA A 46 0.58 3.26 1.00
N THR A 47 1.11 4.48 1.05
CA THR A 47 0.95 5.45 -0.05
C THR A 47 1.74 5.10 -1.30
N ILE A 48 3.00 4.68 -1.15
CA ILE A 48 3.80 4.19 -2.28
C ILE A 48 3.19 2.96 -2.95
N PRO A 49 2.81 1.87 -2.23
CA PRO A 49 2.20 0.73 -2.89
C PRO A 49 0.85 1.08 -3.53
N ALA A 50 0.04 1.94 -2.90
CA ALA A 50 -1.18 2.47 -3.53
C ALA A 50 -0.89 3.24 -4.83
N PHE A 51 0.14 4.09 -4.82
CA PHE A 51 0.55 4.82 -6.01
C PHE A 51 0.99 3.86 -7.13
N LEU A 52 1.80 2.85 -6.80
CA LEU A 52 2.22 1.83 -7.77
C LEU A 52 1.02 1.08 -8.38
N ILE A 53 0.01 0.73 -7.56
CA ILE A 53 -1.22 0.09 -8.04
C ILE A 53 -1.98 1.03 -8.99
N ALA A 54 -2.17 2.30 -8.61
CA ALA A 54 -2.83 3.28 -9.47
C ALA A 54 -2.03 3.55 -10.76
N PHE A 55 -0.70 3.50 -10.68
CA PHE A 55 0.20 3.65 -11.82
C PHE A 55 0.07 2.49 -12.80
N VAL A 56 0.06 1.25 -12.32
CA VAL A 56 -0.18 0.07 -13.16
C VAL A 56 -1.58 0.13 -13.77
N ALA A 57 -2.61 0.40 -12.97
CA ALA A 57 -3.98 0.53 -13.45
C ALA A 57 -4.12 1.60 -14.55
N THR A 58 -3.42 2.71 -14.42
CA THR A 58 -3.39 3.79 -15.42
C THR A 58 -2.64 3.37 -16.69
N THR A 59 -1.46 2.77 -16.53
CA THR A 59 -0.59 2.35 -17.64
C THR A 59 -1.29 1.32 -18.52
N PHE A 60 -1.95 0.34 -17.91
CA PHE A 60 -2.70 -0.70 -18.64
C PHE A 60 -4.16 -0.31 -18.93
N ARG A 61 -4.54 0.96 -18.69
CA ARG A 61 -5.88 1.52 -18.96
C ARG A 61 -7.01 0.65 -18.40
N TYR A 62 -6.90 0.28 -17.14
CA TYR A 62 -7.92 -0.50 -16.45
C TYR A 62 -9.23 0.29 -16.43
N VAL A 63 -10.33 -0.44 -16.67
CA VAL A 63 -11.68 0.08 -16.49
C VAL A 63 -12.23 -0.40 -15.16
N ARG A 64 -13.24 0.29 -14.65
CA ARG A 64 -13.92 0.02 -13.37
C ARG A 64 -14.20 -1.47 -13.09
N HIS A 65 -14.56 -2.24 -14.13
CA HIS A 65 -14.98 -3.64 -14.01
C HIS A 65 -13.83 -4.65 -14.17
N ASN A 66 -12.57 -4.21 -14.32
CA ASN A 66 -11.44 -5.11 -14.46
C ASN A 66 -10.96 -5.67 -13.09
N ILE A 67 -11.89 -6.26 -12.35
CA ILE A 67 -11.73 -6.67 -10.95
C ILE A 67 -10.58 -7.67 -10.80
N VAL A 68 -10.48 -8.65 -11.71
CA VAL A 68 -9.43 -9.68 -11.66
C VAL A 68 -8.04 -9.06 -11.74
N SER A 69 -7.81 -8.14 -12.69
CA SER A 69 -6.51 -7.48 -12.80
C SER A 69 -6.23 -6.55 -11.63
N ILE A 70 -7.25 -5.89 -11.07
CA ILE A 70 -7.10 -5.05 -9.88
C ILE A 70 -6.66 -5.90 -8.68
N VAL A 71 -7.32 -7.03 -8.43
CA VAL A 71 -6.99 -7.94 -7.32
C VAL A 71 -5.57 -8.49 -7.50
N LEU A 72 -5.23 -8.99 -8.68
CA LEU A 72 -3.92 -9.59 -8.93
C LEU A 72 -2.80 -8.53 -8.84
N CYS A 73 -2.99 -7.35 -9.40
CA CYS A 73 -2.00 -6.30 -9.35
C CYS A 73 -1.80 -5.77 -7.92
N SER A 74 -2.90 -5.50 -7.21
CA SER A 74 -2.83 -5.03 -5.82
C SER A 74 -2.24 -6.08 -4.89
N SER A 75 -2.52 -7.36 -5.11
CA SER A 75 -1.97 -8.43 -4.30
C SER A 75 -0.45 -8.57 -4.47
N LEU A 76 0.03 -8.64 -5.73
CA LEU A 76 1.46 -8.77 -6.00
C LEU A 76 2.23 -7.55 -5.53
N ILE A 77 1.77 -6.34 -5.88
CA ILE A 77 2.46 -5.11 -5.50
C ILE A 77 2.53 -5.01 -3.98
N SER A 78 1.41 -5.20 -3.28
CA SER A 78 1.41 -5.08 -1.83
C SER A 78 2.25 -6.15 -1.16
N PHE A 79 2.17 -7.40 -1.61
CA PHE A 79 2.92 -8.50 -0.99
C PHE A 79 4.44 -8.28 -1.10
N PHE A 80 4.93 -8.01 -2.31
CA PHE A 80 6.37 -7.82 -2.53
C PHE A 80 6.87 -6.50 -1.95
N TYR A 81 6.13 -5.41 -2.15
CA TYR A 81 6.54 -4.10 -1.67
C TYR A 81 6.60 -4.07 -0.14
N CYS A 82 5.54 -4.53 0.55
CA CYS A 82 5.52 -4.51 2.01
C CYS A 82 6.64 -5.37 2.60
N ASN A 83 6.95 -6.53 2.01
CA ASN A 83 8.07 -7.37 2.46
C ASN A 83 9.42 -6.67 2.31
N ILE A 84 9.70 -6.09 1.14
CA ILE A 84 10.97 -5.39 0.87
C ILE A 84 11.09 -4.14 1.75
N ALA A 85 10.02 -3.33 1.84
CA ALA A 85 10.02 -2.10 2.62
C ALA A 85 10.22 -2.38 4.11
N SER A 86 9.59 -3.43 4.65
CA SER A 86 9.71 -3.78 6.06
C SER A 86 11.09 -4.34 6.39
N TYR A 87 11.63 -5.23 5.54
CA TYR A 87 13.00 -5.70 5.66
C TYR A 87 14.00 -4.54 5.63
N PHE A 88 13.85 -3.62 4.67
CA PHE A 88 14.72 -2.45 4.56
C PHE A 88 14.61 -1.53 5.79
N TYR A 89 13.40 -1.33 6.33
CA TYR A 89 13.21 -0.56 7.55
C TYR A 89 13.95 -1.18 8.74
N LEU A 90 13.81 -2.49 8.95
CA LEU A 90 14.50 -3.20 10.05
C LEU A 90 16.02 -3.21 9.86
N PHE A 91 16.48 -3.40 8.63
CA PHE A 91 17.90 -3.31 8.28
C PHE A 91 18.47 -1.92 8.61
N MET A 92 17.76 -0.84 8.26
CA MET A 92 18.17 0.53 8.55
C MET A 92 18.17 0.86 10.05
N MET A 93 17.27 0.24 10.82
CA MET A 93 17.24 0.37 12.28
C MET A 93 18.28 -0.51 12.99
N ASN A 94 19.06 -1.29 12.24
CA ASN A 94 20.00 -2.28 12.76
C ASN A 94 19.32 -3.31 13.70
N GLU A 95 18.04 -3.58 13.45
CA GLU A 95 17.20 -4.53 14.20
C GLU A 95 17.11 -5.90 13.51
N THR A 96 17.89 -6.12 12.44
CA THR A 96 17.88 -7.38 11.67
C THR A 96 19.28 -7.73 11.19
N GLU A 97 19.82 -8.83 11.72
CA GLU A 97 21.00 -9.53 11.19
C GLU A 97 20.62 -10.66 10.22
N ALA A 98 19.33 -11.00 10.17
CA ALA A 98 18.80 -12.07 9.33
C ALA A 98 18.82 -11.68 7.85
N SER A 99 19.09 -12.66 6.99
CA SER A 99 18.97 -12.50 5.54
C SER A 99 17.51 -12.26 5.12
N ILE A 100 17.31 -11.69 3.93
CA ILE A 100 15.95 -11.42 3.42
C ILE A 100 15.08 -12.70 3.33
N TRP A 101 15.71 -13.86 3.11
CA TRP A 101 15.01 -15.15 3.07
C TRP A 101 14.53 -15.58 4.45
N GLU A 102 15.36 -15.40 5.47
CA GLU A 102 14.99 -15.71 6.85
C GLU A 102 13.89 -14.77 7.34
N TRP A 103 13.96 -13.47 7.01
CA TRP A 103 12.89 -12.51 7.27
C TRP A 103 11.56 -12.96 6.68
N VAL A 104 11.54 -13.34 5.40
CA VAL A 104 10.31 -13.77 4.72
C VAL A 104 9.72 -15.01 5.39
N ILE A 105 10.54 -15.97 5.80
CA ILE A 105 10.06 -17.23 6.40
C ILE A 105 9.50 -17.01 7.81
N GLN A 106 10.13 -16.13 8.60
CA GLN A 106 9.75 -15.92 10.01
C GLN A 106 8.53 -15.01 10.14
N ASP A 107 8.63 -13.77 9.70
CA ASP A 107 7.63 -12.73 9.99
C ASP A 107 7.08 -12.06 8.71
N GLY A 108 7.90 -11.97 7.67
CA GLY A 108 7.56 -11.29 6.42
C GLY A 108 6.37 -11.92 5.68
N LEU A 109 6.18 -13.24 5.77
CA LEU A 109 5.04 -13.92 5.14
C LEU A 109 3.70 -13.44 5.72
N VAL A 110 3.59 -13.39 7.05
CA VAL A 110 2.37 -12.94 7.74
C VAL A 110 2.10 -11.48 7.43
N LEU A 111 3.13 -10.63 7.56
CA LEU A 111 3.01 -9.20 7.27
C LEU A 111 2.63 -8.93 5.80
N GLY A 112 3.26 -9.65 4.88
CA GLY A 112 3.00 -9.56 3.44
C GLY A 112 1.58 -9.99 3.08
N LEU A 113 1.08 -11.08 3.68
CA LEU A 113 -0.30 -11.54 3.48
C LEU A 113 -1.31 -10.54 4.05
N LEU A 114 -1.03 -9.95 5.21
CA LEU A 114 -1.91 -8.96 5.82
C LEU A 114 -1.97 -7.68 5.00
N GLY A 115 -0.80 -7.20 4.53
CA GLY A 115 -0.70 -6.08 3.59
C GLY A 115 -1.46 -6.37 2.29
N MET A 116 -1.25 -7.55 1.71
CA MET A 116 -1.96 -8.02 0.53
C MET A 116 -3.48 -7.95 0.72
N CYS A 117 -4.01 -8.53 1.79
CA CYS A 117 -5.45 -8.53 2.07
C CYS A 117 -5.99 -7.10 2.23
N GLY A 118 -5.30 -6.26 3.01
CA GLY A 118 -5.70 -4.87 3.21
C GLY A 118 -5.71 -4.05 1.91
N MET A 119 -4.67 -4.20 1.09
CA MET A 119 -4.54 -3.47 -0.17
C MET A 119 -5.50 -3.96 -1.24
N VAL A 120 -5.77 -5.26 -1.32
CA VAL A 120 -6.79 -5.81 -2.22
C VAL A 120 -8.16 -5.26 -1.83
N PHE A 121 -8.50 -5.29 -0.53
CA PHE A 121 -9.76 -4.76 -0.04
C PHE A 121 -9.88 -3.27 -0.40
N TYR A 122 -8.90 -2.46 -0.02
CA TYR A 122 -8.88 -1.03 -0.35
C TYR A 122 -9.01 -0.77 -1.86
N SER A 123 -8.26 -1.51 -2.68
CA SER A 123 -8.29 -1.38 -4.14
C SER A 123 -9.65 -1.71 -4.72
N LEU A 124 -10.33 -2.75 -4.24
CA LEU A 124 -11.68 -3.12 -4.70
C LEU A 124 -12.73 -2.08 -4.34
N PHE A 125 -12.61 -1.42 -3.18
CA PHE A 125 -13.58 -0.44 -2.75
C PHE A 125 -13.34 0.96 -3.29
N VAL A 126 -12.10 1.35 -3.57
CA VAL A 126 -11.80 2.75 -3.95
C VAL A 126 -11.44 2.89 -5.42
N LEU A 127 -10.66 1.96 -5.97
CA LEU A 127 -10.15 2.08 -7.34
C LEU A 127 -11.27 2.06 -8.40
N PRO A 128 -12.31 1.21 -8.31
CA PRO A 128 -13.45 1.25 -9.23
C PRO A 128 -14.17 2.59 -9.32
N PHE A 129 -14.22 3.37 -8.24
CA PHE A 129 -14.88 4.70 -8.25
C PHE A 129 -14.01 5.77 -8.92
N LEU A 130 -12.69 5.56 -8.94
CA LEU A 130 -11.73 6.49 -9.50
C LEU A 130 -11.38 6.16 -10.97
N LEU A 131 -11.63 4.92 -11.43
CA LEU A 131 -11.37 4.49 -12.80
C LEU A 131 -12.51 4.85 -13.77
N PRO A 132 -12.21 5.04 -15.07
CA PRO A 132 -13.23 5.33 -16.07
C PRO A 132 -14.15 4.11 -16.33
N LYS A 133 -15.39 4.41 -16.74
CA LYS A 133 -16.42 3.41 -17.06
C LYS A 133 -16.13 2.66 -18.37
N THR A 134 -15.52 3.33 -19.34
CA THR A 134 -15.20 2.79 -20.67
C THR A 134 -13.72 3.03 -20.99
N LYS A 135 -13.15 2.18 -21.85
CA LYS A 135 -11.78 2.39 -22.35
C LYS A 135 -11.77 3.67 -23.20
N SER A 136 -10.95 4.63 -22.80
CA SER A 136 -10.66 5.87 -23.54
C SER A 136 -9.32 5.79 -24.24
#